data_AF-V6DH99-F1
#
_entry.id   AF-V6DH99-F1
#
_cell.length_a   1.000
_cell.length_b   1.000
_cell.length_c   1.000
_cell.angle_alpha   90.00
_cell.angle_beta   90.00
_cell.angle_gamma   90.00
#
_symmetry.space_group_name_H-M   'P 1'
#
loop_
_entity.id
_entity.type
_entity.pdbx_description
1 polymer ?
#
loop_
_entity_poly.entity_id
_entity_poly.type
_entity_poly.pdbx_seq_one_letter_code
_entity_poly.pdbx_strand_id
1 'polypeptide(L)'
;MFYNTKFLDIIIFIINFSGTLIFSNLIFTPLITIISNLICFPGAITYRIINKLFCDRQGIYIDKIEYFKPLALESHYVIYQSRESKKNISIIIGPFIINTLLCALFTFEFSILTVLKTSFTTDKVWTYLSLWLGVSFGYFAIPTKKDIQQIRGIITTPNTKFLTFIDKNIYYFKSNIMYILRYFYAFIIPFIVSILFLTLYSLFQKILIINIIKIHNSK
;
A
#
# COMPACT_ATOMS: atom_id res chain seq x y z
N MET A 1 -44.63 37.29 -5.83
CA MET A 1 -43.53 37.08 -6.80
C MET A 1 -42.19 37.37 -6.12
N PHE A 2 -41.81 36.54 -5.14
CA PHE A 2 -40.52 36.62 -4.45
C PHE A 2 -39.82 35.29 -4.68
N TYR A 3 -39.02 35.20 -5.74
CA TYR A 3 -38.13 34.06 -5.92
C TYR A 3 -37.07 34.11 -4.82
N ASN A 4 -36.96 32.98 -4.14
CA ASN A 4 -36.24 32.78 -2.88
C ASN A 4 -34.73 32.98 -3.10
N THR A 5 -34.21 34.18 -2.80
CA THR A 5 -32.79 34.57 -2.96
C THR A 5 -31.83 33.61 -2.24
N LYS A 6 -32.27 33.04 -1.11
CA LYS A 6 -31.52 32.02 -0.35
C LYS A 6 -31.25 30.73 -1.14
N PHE A 7 -32.11 30.35 -2.08
CA PHE A 7 -31.92 29.15 -2.89
C PHE A 7 -30.84 29.36 -3.95
N LEU A 8 -30.78 30.57 -4.53
CA LEU A 8 -29.73 30.95 -5.48
C LEU A 8 -28.37 31.03 -4.79
N ASP A 9 -28.32 31.57 -3.56
CA ASP A 9 -27.09 31.66 -2.77
C ASP A 9 -26.52 30.29 -2.39
N ILE A 10 -27.39 29.32 -2.08
CA ILE A 10 -26.99 27.93 -1.81
C ILE A 10 -26.44 27.28 -3.08
N ILE A 11 -27.07 27.51 -4.23
CA ILE A 11 -26.59 26.99 -5.52
C ILE A 11 -25.22 27.61 -5.88
N ILE A 12 -25.05 28.92 -5.71
CA ILE A 12 -23.79 29.62 -5.95
C ILE A 12 -22.70 29.15 -4.98
N PHE A 13 -23.04 28.91 -3.71
CA PHE A 13 -22.12 28.32 -2.72
C PHE A 13 -21.71 26.89 -3.09
N ILE A 14 -22.64 26.04 -3.55
CA ILE A 14 -22.35 24.69 -4.03
C ILE A 14 -21.50 24.71 -5.31
N ILE A 15 -21.75 25.64 -6.22
CA ILE A 15 -20.96 25.83 -7.45
C ILE A 15 -19.54 26.34 -7.12
N ASN A 16 -19.41 27.27 -6.16
CA ASN A 16 -18.11 27.79 -5.73
C ASN A 16 -17.32 26.79 -4.87
N PHE A 17 -18.00 26.01 -4.03
CA PHE A 17 -17.39 24.94 -3.23
C PHE A 17 -16.96 23.76 -4.09
N SER A 18 -17.78 23.39 -5.09
CA SER A 18 -17.39 22.39 -6.09
C SER A 18 -16.28 22.90 -7.00
N GLY A 19 -16.31 24.16 -7.43
CA GLY A 19 -15.25 24.79 -8.21
C GLY A 19 -13.89 24.83 -7.49
N THR A 20 -13.87 25.19 -6.20
CA THR A 20 -12.66 25.20 -5.36
C THR A 20 -12.18 23.79 -4.98
N LEU A 21 -13.08 22.82 -4.77
CA LEU A 21 -12.72 21.41 -4.65
C LEU A 21 -12.18 20.81 -5.95
N ILE A 22 -12.69 21.23 -7.10
CA ILE A 22 -12.20 20.77 -8.41
C ILE A 22 -10.82 21.37 -8.69
N PHE A 23 -10.61 22.66 -8.42
CA PHE A 23 -9.34 23.35 -8.64
C PHE A 23 -8.24 22.88 -7.67
N SER A 24 -8.56 22.70 -6.39
CA SER A 24 -7.64 22.09 -5.42
C SER A 24 -7.34 20.63 -5.77
N ASN A 25 -8.31 19.84 -6.22
CA ASN A 25 -8.02 18.48 -6.69
C ASN A 25 -7.22 18.44 -8.00
N LEU A 26 -7.31 19.43 -8.89
CA LEU A 26 -6.61 19.42 -10.18
C LEU A 26 -5.09 19.67 -10.06
N ILE A 27 -4.66 20.51 -9.11
CA ILE A 27 -3.25 20.90 -8.96
C ILE A 27 -2.59 20.17 -7.78
N PHE A 28 -3.32 19.95 -6.70
CA PHE A 28 -2.73 19.42 -5.46
C PHE A 28 -2.46 17.92 -5.55
N THR A 29 -3.32 17.17 -6.25
CA THR A 29 -3.18 15.72 -6.41
C THR A 29 -2.01 15.31 -7.30
N PRO A 30 -1.74 15.93 -8.47
CA PRO A 30 -0.56 15.59 -9.26
C PRO A 30 0.74 15.95 -8.53
N LEU A 31 0.77 17.10 -7.85
CA LEU A 31 1.94 17.54 -7.09
C LEU A 31 2.27 16.59 -5.93
N ILE A 32 1.27 16.25 -5.11
CA ILE A 32 1.43 15.26 -4.03
C ILE A 32 1.93 13.94 -4.59
N THR A 33 1.39 13.50 -5.73
CA THR A 33 1.81 12.23 -6.36
C THR A 33 3.28 12.28 -6.75
N ILE A 34 3.74 13.35 -7.40
CA ILE A 34 5.14 13.52 -7.81
C ILE A 34 6.07 13.57 -6.59
N ILE A 35 5.69 14.32 -5.55
CA ILE A 35 6.46 14.40 -4.30
C ILE A 35 6.53 13.02 -3.62
N SER A 36 5.42 12.30 -3.56
CA SER A 36 5.36 10.95 -2.99
C SER A 36 6.27 10.00 -3.77
N ASN A 37 6.25 10.08 -5.10
CA ASN A 37 7.09 9.28 -5.97
C ASN A 37 8.59 9.55 -5.72
N LEU A 38 8.96 10.81 -5.52
CA LEU A 38 10.33 11.21 -5.21
C LEU A 38 10.79 10.76 -3.83
N ILE A 39 9.95 10.95 -2.80
CA ILE A 39 10.33 10.61 -1.41
C ILE A 39 10.31 9.10 -1.21
N CYS A 40 9.34 8.40 -1.78
CA CYS A 40 9.14 6.96 -1.56
C CYS A 40 9.70 6.09 -2.70
N PHE A 41 10.60 6.62 -3.54
CA PHE A 41 11.13 5.95 -4.71
C PHE A 41 11.70 4.54 -4.46
N PRO A 42 12.31 4.20 -3.30
CA PRO A 42 12.83 2.85 -3.09
C PRO A 42 11.70 1.81 -3.16
N GLY A 43 10.52 2.15 -2.64
CA GLY A 43 9.35 1.26 -2.70
C GLY A 43 8.84 1.04 -4.12
N ALA A 44 8.83 2.09 -4.94
CA ALA A 44 8.45 2.01 -6.35
C ALA A 44 9.36 1.07 -7.15
N ILE A 45 10.67 1.23 -6.97
CA ILE A 45 11.69 0.41 -7.65
C ILE A 45 11.53 -1.06 -7.22
N THR A 46 11.47 -1.32 -5.91
CA THR A 46 11.32 -2.67 -5.37
C THR A 46 10.04 -3.34 -5.85
N TYR A 47 8.91 -2.61 -5.88
CA TYR A 47 7.65 -3.12 -6.42
C TYR A 47 7.79 -3.65 -7.86
N ARG A 48 8.56 -2.94 -8.70
CA ARG A 48 8.79 -3.35 -10.09
C ARG A 48 9.81 -4.47 -10.25
N ILE A 49 10.86 -4.48 -9.43
CA ILE A 49 11.81 -5.61 -9.38
C ILE A 49 11.05 -6.90 -9.04
N ILE A 50 10.14 -6.84 -8.06
CA ILE A 50 9.34 -8.01 -7.68
C ILE A 50 8.41 -8.42 -8.82
N ASN A 51 7.70 -7.48 -9.46
CA ASN A 51 6.87 -7.80 -10.63
C ASN A 51 7.67 -8.56 -11.70
N LYS A 52 8.85 -8.03 -12.06
CA LYS A 52 9.74 -8.69 -13.02
C LYS A 52 10.14 -10.08 -12.55
N LEU A 53 10.53 -10.23 -11.29
CA LEU A 53 10.89 -11.53 -10.73
C LEU A 53 9.74 -12.55 -10.85
N PHE A 54 8.49 -12.14 -10.65
CA PHE A 54 7.33 -13.01 -10.86
C PHE A 54 7.09 -13.34 -12.33
N CYS A 55 7.24 -12.37 -13.24
CA CYS A 55 7.18 -12.61 -14.68
C CYS A 55 8.26 -13.62 -15.13
N ASP A 56 9.51 -13.39 -14.74
CA ASP A 56 10.66 -14.24 -15.09
C ASP A 56 10.46 -15.67 -14.58
N ARG A 57 10.01 -15.82 -13.32
CA ARG A 57 9.69 -17.14 -12.73
C ARG A 57 8.58 -17.89 -13.44
N GLN A 58 7.69 -17.19 -14.12
CA GLN A 58 6.53 -17.76 -14.81
C GLN A 58 6.73 -17.87 -16.32
N GLY A 59 7.90 -17.50 -16.83
CA GLY A 59 8.19 -17.47 -18.27
C GLY A 59 7.34 -16.46 -19.03
N ILE A 60 6.92 -15.37 -18.38
CA ILE A 60 6.07 -14.35 -19.00
C ILE A 60 6.92 -13.28 -19.66
N TYR A 61 6.62 -13.01 -20.93
CA TYR A 61 7.28 -11.98 -21.71
C TYR A 61 6.90 -10.57 -21.21
N ILE A 62 7.92 -9.77 -20.91
CA ILE A 62 7.80 -8.36 -20.55
C ILE A 62 8.11 -7.54 -21.80
N ASP A 63 7.13 -6.78 -22.27
CA ASP A 63 7.27 -5.88 -23.41
C ASP A 63 8.02 -4.60 -23.03
N LYS A 64 7.68 -4.03 -21.87
CA LYS A 64 8.33 -2.83 -21.35
C LYS A 64 8.32 -2.81 -19.83
N ILE A 65 9.42 -2.38 -19.22
CA ILE A 65 9.48 -2.13 -17.78
C ILE A 65 10.13 -0.78 -17.49
N GLU A 66 9.47 -0.01 -16.64
CA GLU A 66 9.93 1.27 -16.13
C GLU A 66 9.99 1.16 -14.61
N TYR A 67 11.21 1.13 -14.07
CA TYR A 67 11.42 0.99 -12.62
C TYR A 67 11.11 2.27 -11.87
N PHE A 68 11.51 3.42 -12.42
CA PHE A 68 11.26 4.72 -11.80
C PHE A 68 11.37 5.87 -12.80
N LYS A 69 10.35 6.74 -12.80
CA LYS A 69 10.23 7.96 -13.57
C LYS A 69 9.77 9.08 -12.60
N PRO A 70 10.71 9.89 -12.07
CA PRO A 70 10.44 10.77 -10.92
C PRO A 70 9.38 11.84 -11.19
N LEU A 71 9.40 12.45 -12.39
CA LEU A 71 8.51 13.55 -12.76
C LEU A 71 7.31 13.08 -13.58
N ALA A 72 6.69 11.98 -13.14
CA ALA A 72 5.50 11.43 -13.77
C ALA A 72 4.43 11.10 -12.74
N LEU A 73 3.16 11.26 -13.14
CA LEU A 73 2.01 10.78 -12.35
C LEU A 73 2.06 9.27 -12.14
N GLU A 74 2.59 8.58 -13.15
CA GLU A 74 2.90 7.16 -13.08
C GLU A 74 4.41 7.02 -13.09
N SER A 75 4.96 6.97 -11.88
CA SER A 75 6.41 6.85 -11.68
C SER A 75 6.97 5.50 -12.08
N HIS A 76 6.13 4.50 -12.28
CA HIS A 76 6.61 3.15 -12.56
C HIS A 76 5.52 2.34 -13.25
N TYR A 77 5.90 1.46 -14.16
CA TYR A 77 4.96 0.54 -14.80
C TYR A 77 5.70 -0.65 -15.42
N VAL A 78 5.00 -1.74 -15.59
CA VAL A 78 5.44 -2.89 -16.38
C VAL A 78 4.34 -3.19 -17.38
N ILE A 79 4.68 -3.61 -18.59
CA ILE A 79 3.77 -4.11 -19.62
C ILE A 79 4.22 -5.52 -19.91
N TYR A 80 3.36 -6.49 -19.65
CA TYR A 80 3.61 -7.90 -19.89
C TYR A 80 2.40 -8.55 -20.55
N GLN A 81 2.62 -9.67 -21.23
CA GLN A 81 1.57 -10.41 -21.92
C GLN A 81 1.44 -11.79 -21.31
N SER A 82 0.27 -12.07 -20.71
CA SER A 82 -0.05 -13.40 -20.20
C SER A 82 -1.54 -13.68 -20.37
N ARG A 83 -1.83 -14.87 -20.91
CA ARG A 83 -3.20 -15.36 -21.17
C ARG A 83 -3.79 -16.09 -19.96
N GLU A 84 -2.99 -16.34 -18.93
CA GLU A 84 -3.41 -17.10 -17.74
C GLU A 84 -3.75 -16.17 -16.57
N SER A 85 -4.99 -16.27 -16.10
CA SER A 85 -5.49 -15.48 -14.95
C SER A 85 -4.66 -15.69 -13.69
N LYS A 86 -4.29 -16.94 -13.38
CA LYS A 86 -3.52 -17.30 -12.19
C LYS A 86 -2.13 -16.65 -12.16
N LYS A 87 -1.43 -16.64 -13.30
CA LYS A 87 -0.12 -16.00 -13.42
C LYS A 87 -0.23 -14.48 -13.20
N ASN A 88 -1.24 -13.86 -13.81
CA ASN A 88 -1.47 -12.42 -13.66
C ASN A 88 -1.80 -12.03 -12.21
N ILE A 89 -2.65 -12.82 -11.54
CA ILE A 89 -2.95 -12.64 -10.12
C ILE A 89 -1.65 -12.69 -9.30
N SER A 90 -0.79 -13.69 -9.55
CA SER A 90 0.47 -13.83 -8.84
C SER A 90 1.42 -12.66 -9.10
N ILE A 91 1.46 -12.12 -10.32
CA ILE A 91 2.29 -10.96 -10.68
C ILE A 91 1.82 -9.71 -9.93
N ILE A 92 0.51 -9.52 -9.74
CA ILE A 92 -0.01 -8.36 -8.99
C ILE A 92 0.09 -8.53 -7.47
N ILE A 93 -0.23 -9.72 -6.97
CA ILE A 93 -0.27 -10.00 -5.53
C ILE A 93 1.13 -10.16 -4.95
N GLY A 94 2.08 -10.70 -5.73
CA GLY A 94 3.46 -10.90 -5.27
C GLY A 94 4.13 -9.63 -4.73
N PRO A 95 4.17 -8.53 -5.50
CA PRO A 95 4.64 -7.22 -5.05
C PRO A 95 3.91 -6.71 -3.81
N PHE A 96 2.59 -6.89 -3.73
CA PHE A 96 1.81 -6.50 -2.55
C PHE A 96 2.29 -7.23 -1.30
N ILE A 97 2.43 -8.56 -1.36
CA ILE A 97 2.89 -9.36 -0.21
C ILE A 97 4.31 -8.96 0.19
N ILE A 98 5.25 -8.92 -0.76
CA ILE A 98 6.66 -8.70 -0.44
C ILE A 98 6.89 -7.27 0.08
N ASN A 99 6.29 -6.25 -0.54
CA ASN A 99 6.42 -4.88 -0.03
C ASN A 99 5.75 -4.70 1.33
N THR A 100 4.66 -5.42 1.62
CA THR A 100 4.04 -5.40 2.94
C THR A 100 4.96 -6.02 4.00
N LEU A 101 5.61 -7.14 3.68
CA LEU A 101 6.58 -7.77 4.57
C LEU A 101 7.81 -6.88 4.80
N LEU A 102 8.33 -6.24 3.75
CA LEU A 102 9.43 -5.28 3.89
C LEU A 102 9.01 -4.06 4.71
N CYS A 103 7.81 -3.53 4.48
CA CYS A 103 7.26 -2.44 5.29
C CYS A 103 7.26 -2.84 6.78
N ALA A 104 6.66 -3.97 7.11
CA ALA A 104 6.60 -4.49 8.46
C ALA A 104 7.99 -4.70 9.08
N LEU A 105 8.92 -5.29 8.33
CA LEU A 105 10.28 -5.58 8.79
C LEU A 105 11.08 -4.31 9.09
N PHE A 106 11.08 -3.34 8.18
CA PHE A 106 11.86 -2.11 8.33
C PHE A 106 11.25 -1.09 9.31
N THR A 107 9.93 -1.16 9.54
CA THR A 107 9.27 -0.31 10.55
C THR A 107 9.20 -0.94 11.93
N PHE A 108 9.52 -2.23 12.06
CA PHE A 108 9.31 -3.04 13.26
C PHE A 108 9.90 -2.43 14.54
N GLU A 109 11.17 -2.01 14.48
CA GLU A 109 11.85 -1.40 15.63
C GLU A 109 11.11 -0.14 16.10
N PHE A 110 10.80 0.76 15.16
CA PHE A 110 10.11 2.01 15.45
C PHE A 110 8.72 1.78 16.05
N SER A 111 7.96 0.84 15.50
CA SER A 111 6.61 0.54 15.96
C SER A 111 6.60 -0.17 17.33
N ILE A 112 7.58 -1.04 17.62
CA ILE A 112 7.74 -1.61 18.97
C ILE A 112 8.06 -0.53 20.01
N LEU A 113 9.05 0.33 19.73
CA LEU A 113 9.44 1.38 20.66
C LEU A 113 8.27 2.32 20.96
N THR A 114 7.47 2.63 19.93
CA THR A 114 6.26 3.45 20.08
C THR A 114 5.19 2.75 20.93
N VAL A 115 4.93 1.46 20.69
CA VAL A 115 3.92 0.69 21.45
C VAL A 115 4.33 0.50 22.92
N LEU A 116 5.61 0.25 23.18
CA LEU A 116 6.14 0.08 24.53
C LEU A 116 6.38 1.42 25.26
N LYS A 117 6.20 2.55 24.58
CA LYS A 117 6.48 3.90 25.10
C LYS A 117 7.92 4.04 25.63
N THR A 118 8.86 3.33 25.02
CA THR A 118 10.27 3.36 25.38
C THR A 118 11.00 4.39 24.52
N SER A 119 11.98 5.08 25.10
CA SER A 119 12.82 6.04 24.37
C SER A 119 13.77 5.34 23.41
N PHE A 120 14.09 6.02 22.30
CA PHE A 120 15.13 5.59 21.36
C PHE A 120 16.49 5.62 22.06
N THR A 121 17.06 4.45 22.34
CA THR A 121 18.44 4.31 22.81
C THR A 121 19.41 3.98 21.66
N THR A 122 18.90 3.72 20.46
CA THR A 122 19.64 3.33 19.25
C THR A 122 20.04 4.53 18.37
N ASP A 123 21.00 4.30 17.47
CA ASP A 123 21.49 5.28 16.50
C ASP A 123 20.35 5.87 15.67
N LYS A 124 19.99 7.12 15.99
CA LYS A 124 18.83 7.82 15.41
C LYS A 124 18.80 7.77 13.88
N VAL A 125 19.96 7.82 13.24
CA VAL A 125 20.09 7.79 11.77
C VAL A 125 19.55 6.49 11.18
N TRP A 126 19.95 5.34 11.73
CA TRP A 126 19.52 4.03 11.24
C TRP A 126 18.03 3.82 11.44
N THR A 127 17.49 4.27 12.58
CA THR A 127 16.06 4.20 12.85
C THR A 127 15.25 5.00 11.83
N TYR A 128 15.65 6.25 11.53
CA TYR A 128 14.96 7.07 10.55
C TYR A 128 15.11 6.54 9.13
N LEU A 129 16.28 6.00 8.77
CA LEU A 129 16.51 5.36 7.47
C LEU A 129 15.59 4.14 7.30
N SER A 130 15.55 3.27 8.31
CA SER A 130 14.69 2.08 8.31
C SER A 130 13.22 2.47 8.26
N LEU A 131 12.79 3.47 9.03
CA LEU A 131 11.43 3.99 8.97
C LEU A 131 11.09 4.52 7.56
N TRP A 132 11.98 5.32 6.97
CA TRP A 132 11.80 5.87 5.62
C TRP A 132 11.68 4.76 4.57
N LEU A 133 12.55 3.74 4.61
CA LEU A 133 12.48 2.57 3.73
C LEU A 133 11.18 1.80 3.94
N GLY A 134 10.81 1.52 5.19
CA GLY A 134 9.61 0.79 5.54
C GLY A 134 8.33 1.49 5.06
N VAL A 135 8.22 2.80 5.28
CA VAL A 135 7.10 3.61 4.77
C VAL A 135 7.09 3.64 3.24
N SER A 136 8.26 3.72 2.60
CA SER A 136 8.38 3.67 1.14
C SER A 136 7.83 2.36 0.58
N PHE A 137 8.20 1.21 1.17
CA PHE A 137 7.67 -0.10 0.77
C PHE A 137 6.15 -0.18 0.97
N GLY A 138 5.65 0.26 2.14
CA GLY A 138 4.22 0.23 2.45
C GLY A 138 3.39 1.09 1.48
N TYR A 139 3.87 2.28 1.14
CA TYR A 139 3.19 3.20 0.22
C TYR A 139 3.02 2.58 -1.17
N PHE A 140 4.02 1.84 -1.63
CA PHE A 140 3.99 1.16 -2.93
C PHE A 140 3.53 -0.30 -2.85
N ALA A 141 3.04 -0.79 -1.71
CA ALA A 141 2.54 -2.17 -1.62
C ALA A 141 1.23 -2.36 -2.40
N ILE A 142 0.33 -1.36 -2.37
CA ILE A 142 -0.98 -1.46 -3.02
C ILE A 142 -0.82 -1.36 -4.54
N PRO A 143 -1.41 -2.28 -5.34
CA PRO A 143 -1.38 -2.21 -6.79
C PRO A 143 -1.90 -0.88 -7.37
N THR A 144 -1.37 -0.48 -8.53
CA THR A 144 -1.86 0.70 -9.25
C THR A 144 -3.03 0.37 -10.16
N LYS A 145 -3.72 1.40 -10.66
CA LYS A 145 -4.76 1.26 -11.67
C LYS A 145 -4.25 0.56 -12.94
N LYS A 146 -3.03 0.87 -13.36
CA LYS A 146 -2.40 0.25 -14.53
C LYS A 146 -2.15 -1.23 -14.33
N ASP A 147 -1.70 -1.63 -13.14
CA ASP A 147 -1.51 -3.06 -12.83
C ASP A 147 -2.85 -3.80 -12.98
N ILE A 148 -3.93 -3.26 -12.41
CA ILE A 148 -5.26 -3.89 -12.46
C ILE A 148 -5.83 -3.94 -13.88
N GLN A 149 -5.63 -2.87 -14.67
CA GLN A 149 -6.07 -2.82 -16.06
C GLN A 149 -5.48 -3.95 -16.91
N GLN A 150 -4.26 -4.42 -16.60
CA GLN A 150 -3.62 -5.52 -17.32
C GLN A 150 -4.28 -6.88 -17.09
N ILE A 151 -5.05 -7.05 -16.02
CA ILE A 151 -5.80 -8.30 -15.77
C ILE A 151 -7.24 -8.20 -16.28
N ARG A 152 -7.78 -6.99 -16.49
CA ARG A 152 -9.20 -6.81 -16.87
C ARG A 152 -9.66 -7.60 -18.08
N GLY A 153 -8.81 -7.73 -19.11
CA GLY A 153 -9.12 -8.55 -20.29
C GLY A 153 -9.37 -10.03 -19.99
N ILE A 154 -9.05 -10.49 -18.78
CA ILE A 154 -9.10 -11.89 -18.34
C ILE A 154 -10.15 -12.11 -17.23
N ILE A 155 -10.51 -11.05 -16.49
CA ILE A 155 -11.50 -11.07 -15.38
C ILE A 155 -12.95 -11.21 -15.89
N THR A 156 -13.21 -10.99 -17.18
CA THR A 156 -14.53 -11.20 -17.80
C THR A 156 -15.00 -12.66 -17.82
N THR A 157 -14.16 -13.60 -17.37
CA THR A 157 -14.55 -15.00 -17.16
C THR A 157 -15.30 -15.17 -15.82
N PRO A 158 -16.45 -15.89 -15.79
CA PRO A 158 -17.39 -15.90 -14.65
C PRO A 158 -16.86 -16.51 -13.34
N ASN A 159 -15.63 -17.01 -13.31
CA ASN A 159 -15.10 -17.83 -12.23
C ASN A 159 -14.13 -17.10 -11.27
N THR A 160 -14.09 -15.76 -11.26
CA THR A 160 -13.12 -15.00 -10.47
C THR A 160 -13.75 -13.95 -9.54
N LYS A 161 -14.59 -14.39 -8.58
CA LYS A 161 -15.29 -13.54 -7.59
C LYS A 161 -14.36 -12.57 -6.82
N PHE A 162 -13.13 -12.98 -6.50
CA PHE A 162 -12.17 -12.13 -5.80
C PHE A 162 -11.58 -11.03 -6.70
N LEU A 163 -11.33 -11.35 -7.97
CA LEU A 163 -10.82 -10.38 -8.95
C LEU A 163 -11.89 -9.35 -9.32
N THR A 164 -13.15 -9.77 -9.46
CA THR A 164 -14.26 -8.83 -9.67
C THR A 164 -14.48 -7.93 -8.45
N PHE A 165 -14.24 -8.43 -7.23
CA PHE A 165 -14.22 -7.59 -6.01
C PHE A 165 -13.09 -6.56 -6.03
N ILE A 166 -11.87 -6.96 -6.36
CA ILE A 166 -10.71 -6.05 -6.48
C ILE A 166 -10.96 -5.01 -7.58
N ASP A 167 -11.39 -5.46 -8.76
CA ASP A 167 -11.61 -4.59 -9.92
C ASP A 167 -12.74 -3.58 -9.65
N LYS A 168 -13.86 -4.03 -9.07
CA LYS A 168 -14.98 -3.16 -8.70
C LYS A 168 -14.55 -2.14 -7.65
N ASN A 169 -13.91 -2.55 -6.55
CA ASN A 169 -13.53 -1.62 -5.49
C ASN A 169 -12.46 -0.63 -5.96
N ILE A 170 -11.39 -1.09 -6.60
CA ILE A 170 -10.28 -0.20 -6.99
C ILE A 170 -10.65 0.73 -8.15
N TYR A 171 -11.57 0.32 -9.04
CA TYR A 171 -12.08 1.20 -10.08
C TYR A 171 -13.03 2.28 -9.56
N TYR A 172 -13.92 1.90 -8.64
CA TYR A 172 -14.81 2.86 -7.98
C TYR A 172 -14.04 3.84 -7.09
N PHE A 173 -12.86 3.45 -6.59
CA PHE A 173 -11.97 4.38 -5.89
C PHE A 173 -11.33 5.39 -6.86
N LYS A 174 -11.87 6.61 -6.83
CA LYS A 174 -11.28 7.82 -7.43
C LYS A 174 -9.78 7.87 -7.07
N SER A 175 -8.91 8.24 -8.02
CA SER A 175 -7.44 8.18 -7.87
C SER A 175 -6.93 8.78 -6.56
N ASN A 176 -7.58 9.85 -6.09
CA ASN A 176 -7.19 10.57 -4.88
C ASN A 176 -7.36 9.72 -3.61
N ILE A 177 -8.39 8.88 -3.54
CA ILE A 177 -8.62 8.01 -2.38
C ILE A 177 -7.57 6.90 -2.31
N MET A 178 -7.07 6.42 -3.45
CA MET A 178 -6.04 5.40 -3.47
C MET A 178 -4.71 5.89 -2.88
N TYR A 179 -4.33 7.14 -3.12
CA TYR A 179 -3.13 7.72 -2.51
C TYR A 179 -3.26 7.84 -1.00
N ILE A 180 -4.42 8.30 -0.53
CA ILE A 180 -4.72 8.38 0.92
C ILE A 180 -4.67 6.98 1.54
N LEU A 181 -5.28 5.98 0.90
CA LEU A 181 -5.25 4.60 1.37
C LEU A 181 -3.83 4.05 1.46
N ARG A 182 -2.95 4.35 0.49
CA ARG A 182 -1.54 3.95 0.51
C ARG A 182 -0.79 4.52 1.70
N TYR A 183 -1.02 5.80 2.02
CA TYR A 183 -0.46 6.42 3.21
C TYR A 183 -0.97 5.73 4.48
N PHE A 184 -2.29 5.60 4.64
CA PHE A 184 -2.86 4.91 5.80
C PHE A 184 -2.32 3.49 5.92
N TYR A 185 -2.22 2.76 4.82
CA TYR A 185 -1.69 1.41 4.80
C TYR A 185 -0.25 1.35 5.30
N ALA A 186 0.62 2.22 4.79
CA ALA A 186 2.03 2.31 5.17
C ALA A 186 2.21 2.64 6.66
N PHE A 187 1.31 3.42 7.25
CA PHE A 187 1.38 3.76 8.68
C PHE A 187 0.71 2.73 9.59
N ILE A 188 -0.42 2.12 9.18
CA ILE A 188 -1.21 1.21 10.02
C ILE A 188 -0.56 -0.18 10.13
N ILE A 189 -0.05 -0.73 9.02
CA ILE A 189 0.55 -2.07 8.99
C ILE A 189 1.65 -2.26 10.05
N PRO A 190 2.63 -1.34 10.21
CA PRO A 190 3.64 -1.41 11.26
C PRO A 190 3.07 -1.63 12.67
N PHE A 191 2.03 -0.88 13.03
CA PHE A 191 1.39 -0.99 14.35
C PHE A 191 0.65 -2.31 14.51
N ILE A 192 -0.09 -2.75 13.50
CA ILE A 192 -0.79 -4.04 13.53
C ILE A 192 0.21 -5.18 13.73
N VAL A 193 1.30 -5.19 12.96
CA VAL A 193 2.34 -6.23 13.05
C VAL A 193 2.99 -6.22 14.43
N SER A 194 3.27 -5.03 14.98
CA SER A 194 3.91 -4.92 16.31
C SER A 194 3.00 -5.40 17.44
N ILE A 195 1.72 -5.05 17.39
CA ILE A 195 0.73 -5.54 18.36
C ILE A 195 0.59 -7.06 18.25
N LEU A 196 0.52 -7.59 17.02
CA LEU A 196 0.46 -9.03 16.79
C LEU A 196 1.71 -9.74 17.34
N PHE A 197 2.90 -9.18 17.09
CA PHE A 197 4.14 -9.74 17.60
C PHE A 197 4.19 -9.75 19.14
N LEU A 198 3.83 -8.64 19.78
CA LEU A 198 3.81 -8.53 21.25
C LEU A 198 2.80 -9.48 21.89
N THR A 199 1.62 -9.64 21.28
CA THR A 199 0.61 -10.58 21.79
C THR A 199 1.08 -12.02 21.67
N LEU A 200 1.65 -12.42 20.53
CA LEU A 200 2.25 -13.74 20.31
C LEU A 200 3.43 -14.00 21.28
N TYR A 201 4.30 -13.02 21.47
CA TYR A 201 5.40 -13.10 22.42
C TYR A 201 4.91 -13.34 23.85
N SER A 202 3.87 -12.62 24.29
CA SER A 202 3.29 -12.82 25.62
C SER A 202 2.68 -14.21 25.81
N LEU A 203 2.06 -14.75 24.76
CA LEU A 203 1.43 -16.07 24.78
C LEU A 203 2.50 -17.17 24.82
N PHE A 204 3.57 -17.00 24.06
CA PHE A 204 4.74 -17.89 24.10
C PHE A 204 5.37 -17.94 25.50
N GLN A 205 5.58 -16.78 26.14
CA GLN A 205 6.11 -16.71 27.51
C GLN A 205 5.23 -17.45 28.51
N LYS A 206 3.90 -17.28 28.42
CA LYS A 206 2.94 -18.01 29.29
C LYS A 206 3.04 -19.52 29.11
N ILE A 207 3.09 -20.01 27.87
CA ILE A 207 3.23 -21.45 27.59
C ILE A 207 4.53 -22.00 28.16
N LEU A 208 5.64 -21.27 27.98
CA LEU A 208 6.95 -21.67 28.45
C LEU A 208 6.98 -21.78 29.98
N ILE A 209 6.40 -20.80 30.69
CA ILE A 209 6.28 -20.83 32.16
C ILE A 209 5.43 -22.02 32.63
N ILE A 210 4.28 -22.27 32.01
CA ILE A 210 3.42 -23.43 32.35
C ILE A 210 4.19 -24.74 32.19
N ASN A 211 4.94 -24.88 31.10
CA ASN A 211 5.74 -26.08 30.86
C ASN A 211 6.85 -26.26 31.91
N ILE A 212 7.53 -25.18 32.31
CA ILE A 212 8.55 -25.23 33.38
C ILE A 212 7.93 -25.66 34.71
N ILE A 213 6.79 -25.08 35.11
CA ILE A 213 6.10 -25.43 36.36
C ILE A 213 5.67 -26.91 36.35
N LYS A 214 5.15 -27.39 35.21
CA LYS A 214 4.75 -28.79 35.06
C LYS A 214 5.92 -29.76 35.22
N ILE A 215 7.09 -29.42 34.68
CA ILE A 215 8.33 -30.21 34.83
C ILE A 215 8.83 -30.19 36.29
N HIS A 216 8.69 -29.07 36.99
CA HIS A 216 9.10 -28.99 38.39
C HIS A 216 8.18 -29.81 39.30
N ASN A 217 6.86 -29.77 39.09
CA ASN A 217 5.91 -30.51 39.93
C ASN A 217 5.87 -32.02 39.64
N SER A 218 6.50 -32.49 38.56
CA SER A 218 6.60 -33.92 38.22
C SER A 218 7.87 -34.59 38.77
N LYS A 219 8.74 -33.85 39.47
CA LYS A 219 9.93 -34.34 40.16
C LYS A 219 9.69 -34.34 41.66
#